data_AF-A0A3L7WIP2-F1
#
_entry.id   AF-A0A3L7WIP2-F1
#
_cell.length_a   1.000
_cell.length_b   1.000
_cell.length_c   1.000
_cell.angle_alpha   90.00
_cell.angle_beta   90.00
_cell.angle_gamma   90.00
#
_symmetry.space_group_name_H-M   'P 1'
#
loop_
_entity.id
_entity.type
_entity.pdbx_description
1 polymer ?
#
loop_
_entity_poly.entity_id
_entity_poly.type
_entity_poly.pdbx_seq_one_letter_code
_entity_poly.pdbx_strand_id
1 'polypeptide(L)' 'SLVGMDEMIAAISAVAPQSKGQITHSANTLPFPDEYESAQLAALIGTLPYTPLNVAVEQTIARYRDLTARGVLAKDALLG' A
#
# COMPACT_ATOMS: atom_id res chain seq x y z
N SER A 1 -7.06 11.32 -2.11
CA SER A 1 -8.12 10.29 -2.09
C SER A 1 -7.76 9.25 -1.06
N LEU A 2 -8.65 8.98 -0.10
CA LEU A 2 -8.48 7.87 0.84
C LEU A 2 -8.83 6.57 0.12
N VAL A 3 -7.96 5.56 0.24
CA VAL A 3 -8.18 4.21 -0.33
C VAL A 3 -8.79 3.33 0.76
N GLY A 4 -9.89 2.67 0.43
CA GLY A 4 -10.52 1.71 1.35
C GLY A 4 -9.72 0.40 1.45
N MET A 5 -9.87 -0.33 2.56
CA MET A 5 -9.16 -1.60 2.73
C MET A 5 -9.51 -2.65 1.68
N ASP A 6 -10.77 -2.70 1.22
CA ASP A 6 -11.19 -3.59 0.14
C ASP A 6 -10.45 -3.27 -1.17
N GLU A 7 -10.28 -1.99 -1.50
CA GLU A 7 -9.55 -1.53 -2.68
C GLU A 7 -8.06 -1.87 -2.57
N MET A 8 -7.46 -1.67 -1.38
CA MET A 8 -6.08 -2.07 -1.09
C MET A 8 -5.87 -3.58 -1.29
N ILE A 9 -6.77 -4.41 -0.74
CA ILE A 9 -6.71 -5.87 -0.85
C ILE A 9 -6.87 -6.32 -2.30
N ALA A 10 -7.78 -5.69 -3.05
CA ALA A 10 -7.97 -5.95 -4.47
C ALA A 10 -6.70 -5.62 -5.27
N ALA A 11 -6.08 -4.46 -5.02
CA ALA A 11 -4.85 -4.06 -5.70
C ALA A 11 -3.69 -5.03 -5.41
N ILE A 12 -3.50 -5.44 -4.15
CA ILE A 12 -2.48 -6.44 -3.78
C ILE A 12 -2.76 -7.78 -4.48
N SER A 13 -3.99 -8.27 -4.39
CA SER A 13 -4.39 -9.57 -4.93
C SER A 13 -4.33 -9.65 -6.46
N ALA A 14 -4.37 -8.51 -7.16
CA ALA A 14 -4.14 -8.44 -8.60
C ALA A 14 -2.68 -8.72 -8.98
N VAL A 15 -1.72 -8.25 -8.18
CA VAL A 15 -0.27 -8.38 -8.43
C VAL A 15 0.34 -9.61 -7.75
N ALA A 16 -0.28 -10.08 -6.67
CA ALA A 16 0.11 -11.28 -5.93
C ALA A 16 -1.10 -12.22 -5.76
N PRO A 17 -1.52 -12.95 -6.81
CA PRO A 17 -2.70 -13.81 -6.75
C PRO A 17 -2.68 -14.85 -5.63
N GLN A 18 -1.49 -15.25 -5.16
CA GLN A 18 -1.32 -16.17 -4.04
C GLN A 18 -1.80 -15.61 -2.69
N SER A 19 -1.98 -14.28 -2.55
CA SER A 19 -2.50 -13.67 -1.32
C SER A 19 -4.03 -13.68 -1.24
N LYS A 20 -4.73 -14.11 -2.30
CA LYS A 20 -6.19 -14.15 -2.32
C LYS A 20 -6.73 -14.99 -1.17
N GLY A 21 -7.64 -14.42 -0.40
CA GLY A 21 -8.24 -15.07 0.78
C GLY A 21 -7.32 -15.16 2.01
N GLN A 22 -6.11 -14.61 1.95
CA GLN A 22 -5.16 -14.62 3.08
C GLN A 22 -5.12 -13.30 3.85
N ILE A 23 -5.58 -12.20 3.23
CA ILE A 23 -5.57 -10.87 3.84
C ILE A 23 -6.93 -10.61 4.48
N THR A 24 -6.95 -10.30 5.77
CA THR A 24 -8.15 -9.97 6.53
C THR A 24 -8.00 -8.59 7.17
N HIS A 25 -9.12 -7.90 7.42
CA HIS A 25 -9.15 -6.69 8.22
C HIS A 25 -10.41 -6.67 9.08
N SER A 26 -10.38 -5.92 10.19
CA SER A 26 -11.58 -5.63 10.98
C SER A 26 -12.24 -4.35 10.47
N ALA A 27 -13.54 -4.22 10.72
CA ALA A 27 -14.30 -3.00 10.42
C ALA A 27 -14.12 -1.91 11.49
N ASN A 28 -13.14 -2.08 12.39
CA ASN A 28 -12.94 -1.14 13.50
C ASN A 28 -12.17 0.07 12.97
N THR A 29 -12.91 1.02 12.41
CA THR A 29 -12.36 2.25 11.85
C THR A 29 -11.70 3.06 12.96
N LEU A 30 -10.42 3.39 12.78
CA LEU A 30 -9.73 4.34 13.65
C LEU A 30 -10.41 5.71 13.51
N PRO A 31 -10.45 6.54 14.57
CA PRO A 31 -11.13 7.84 14.56
C PRO A 31 -10.31 8.88 13.77
N PHE A 32 -9.94 8.56 12.54
CA PHE A 32 -9.32 9.46 11.60
C PHE A 32 -10.40 10.12 10.75
N PRO A 33 -10.17 11.37 10.31
CA PRO A 33 -11.04 12.01 9.34
C PRO A 33 -11.01 11.22 8.02
N ASP A 34 -12.16 11.18 7.35
CA ASP A 34 -12.34 10.48 6.06
C ASP A 34 -11.46 11.05 4.94
N GLU A 35 -11.00 12.29 5.11
CA GLU A 35 -10.11 12.97 4.18
C GLU A 35 -8.96 13.67 4.89
N TYR A 36 -7.76 13.48 4.36
CA TYR A 36 -6.61 14.33 4.67
C TYR A 36 -6.62 15.52 3.73
N GLU A 37 -6.87 16.69 4.29
CA GLU A 37 -6.81 17.96 3.56
C GLU A 37 -5.37 18.29 3.17
N SER A 38 -5.03 17.98 1.92
CA SER A 38 -3.71 18.26 1.34
C SER A 38 -3.68 19.57 0.54
N ALA A 39 -4.82 20.24 0.38
CA ALA A 39 -4.96 21.46 -0.42
C ALA A 39 -4.06 22.61 0.11
N GLN A 40 -3.99 22.79 1.43
CA GLN A 40 -3.16 23.83 2.04
C GLN A 40 -1.67 23.59 1.78
N LEU A 41 -1.25 22.32 1.87
CA LEU A 41 0.13 21.95 1.56
C LEU A 41 0.44 22.16 0.08
N ALA A 42 -0.44 21.73 -0.82
CA ALA A 42 -0.28 21.92 -2.25
C ALA A 42 -0.25 23.41 -2.65
N ALA A 43 -1.00 24.27 -1.95
CA ALA A 43 -0.95 25.72 -2.15
C ALA A 43 0.40 26.32 -1.73
N LEU A 44 1.04 25.76 -0.69
CA LEU A 44 2.32 26.26 -0.16
C LEU A 44 3.52 25.78 -0.99
N ILE A 45 3.55 24.50 -1.40
CA ILE A 45 4.73 23.88 -2.03
C ILE A 45 4.51 23.43 -3.48
N GLY A 46 3.34 23.71 -4.05
CA GLY A 46 2.96 23.30 -5.39
C GLY A 46 2.35 21.89 -5.44
N THR A 47 2.11 21.39 -6.66
CA THR A 47 1.47 20.10 -6.88
C THR A 47 2.26 18.97 -6.22
N LEU A 48 1.60 18.21 -5.36
CA LEU A 48 2.19 17.05 -4.71
C LEU A 48 2.32 15.90 -5.72
N PRO A 49 3.48 15.22 -5.79
CA PRO A 49 3.61 14.03 -6.62
C PRO A 49 2.63 12.97 -6.11
N TYR A 50 1.89 12.37 -7.05
CA TYR A 50 0.93 11.32 -6.77
C TYR A 50 1.31 10.06 -7.53
N THR A 51 1.40 8.95 -6.79
CA THR A 51 1.55 7.61 -7.38
C THR A 51 0.21 6.88 -7.24
N PRO A 52 -0.42 6.46 -8.34
CA PRO A 52 -1.63 5.65 -8.27
C PRO A 52 -1.42 4.36 -7.47
N LEU A 53 -2.44 3.95 -6.71
CA LEU A 53 -2.38 2.80 -5.81
C LEU A 53 -1.87 1.52 -6.50
N ASN A 54 -2.43 1.20 -7.66
CA ASN A 54 -2.04 0.01 -8.43
C ASN A 54 -0.55 0.02 -8.81
N VAL A 55 -0.03 1.18 -9.22
CA VAL A 55 1.39 1.35 -9.56
C VAL A 55 2.27 1.23 -8.32
N ALA A 56 1.88 1.87 -7.21
CA ALA A 56 2.61 1.79 -5.95
C ALA A 56 2.69 0.35 -5.42
N VAL A 57 1.57 -0.38 -5.47
CA VAL A 57 1.50 -1.79 -5.06
C VAL A 57 2.40 -2.67 -5.91
N GLU A 58 2.34 -2.50 -7.23
CA GLU A 58 3.18 -3.25 -8.17
C GLU A 58 4.67 -3.05 -7.89
N GLN A 59 5.09 -1.78 -7.80
CA GLN A 59 6.47 -1.41 -7.53
C GLN A 59 6.94 -1.93 -6.17
N THR A 60 6.10 -1.85 -5.15
CA THR A 60 6.42 -2.34 -3.80
C THR A 60 6.62 -3.85 -3.80
N ILE A 61 5.68 -4.62 -4.35
CA ILE A 61 5.79 -6.08 -4.41
C ILE A 61 7.03 -6.52 -5.21
N ALA A 62 7.29 -5.88 -6.36
CA ALA A 62 8.48 -6.15 -7.15
C ALA A 62 9.76 -5.87 -6.35
N ARG A 63 9.79 -4.77 -5.59
CA ARG A 63 10.93 -4.39 -4.75
C ARG A 63 11.21 -5.42 -3.67
N TYR A 64 10.19 -5.91 -2.96
CA TYR A 64 10.38 -6.93 -1.92
C TYR A 64 10.86 -8.27 -2.49
N ARG A 65 10.37 -8.65 -3.68
CA ARG A 65 10.85 -9.85 -4.39
C ARG A 65 12.34 -9.72 -4.76
N ASP A 66 12.77 -8.59 -5.31
CA ASP A 66 14.18 -8.30 -5.60
C ASP A 66 15.06 -8.37 -4.36
N LEU A 67 14.67 -7.68 -3.29
CA LEU A 67 15.45 -7.63 -2.04
C LEU A 67 15.61 -9.01 -1.40
N THR A 68 14.56 -9.84 -1.46
CA THR A 68 14.61 -11.23 -0.97
C THR A 68 15.51 -12.09 -1.85
N ALA A 69 15.39 -11.97 -3.18
CA ALA A 69 16.23 -12.73 -4.12
C ALA A 69 17.73 -12.41 -3.98
N ARG A 70 18.05 -11.16 -3.63
CA ARG A 70 19.41 -10.69 -3.36
C ARG A 70 19.94 -11.06 -1.98
N GLY A 71 19.12 -11.68 -1.12
CA GLY A 71 19.46 -11.99 0.26
C GLY A 71 19.63 -10.76 1.17
N VAL A 72 19.22 -9.57 0.72
CA VAL A 72 19.26 -8.33 1.51
C VAL A 72 18.17 -8.36 2.57
N LEU A 73 17.04 -9.00 2.26
CA LEU A 73 15.93 -9.22 3.17
C LEU A 73 15.78 -10.72 3.45
N ALA A 74 15.84 -11.12 4.71
CA ALA A 74 15.52 -12.49 5.09
C ALA A 74 14.00 -12.69 5.00
N LYS A 75 13.58 -13.77 4.32
CA LYS A 75 12.17 -14.12 4.15
C LYS A 75 11.44 -14.26 5.49
N ASP A 76 12.14 -14.76 6.50
CA ASP A 76 11.57 -15.05 7.83
C ASP A 76 11.60 -13.85 8.77
N ALA A 77 12.40 -12.82 8.49
CA ALA A 77 12.44 -11.59 9.31
C ALA A 77 11.18 -10.72 9.16
N LEU A 78 10.36 -10.99 8.14
CA LEU A 78 9.10 -10.28 7.89
C LEU A 78 7.89 -10.86 8.64
N LEU A 79 8.01 -12.04 9.23
CA LEU A 79 6.92 -12.76 9.90
C LEU A 79 7.10 -12.81 11.43
N GLY A 80 7.98 -11.97 11.97
CA GLY A 80 8.20 -11.81 13.41
C GLY A 80 7.08 -11.04 14.10
#